data_AF-A0A3P7IMK6-F1
#
_entry.id   AF-A0A3P7IMK6-F1
#
_cell.length_a   1.000
_cell.length_b   1.000
_cell.length_c   1.000
_cell.angle_alpha   90.00
_cell.angle_beta   90.00
_cell.angle_gamma   90.00
#
_symmetry.space_group_name_H-M   'P 1'
#
loop_
_entity.id
_entity.type
_entity.pdbx_description
1 polymer ?
#
loop_
_entity_poly.entity_id
_entity_poly.type
_entity_poly.pdbx_seq_one_letter_code
_entity_poly.pdbx_strand_id
1 'polypeptide(L)'
;LLKARGLPRDEWPFSLDQIKRNIDKGRYRRLDRFQRDFFDLFDRARELSRSDSKLFEDATELQLAFIKERDTQCKGILVSTAFTAIENDVLEAVEKLRKSKMHQEAEIQRRESNDQEIEKQEGEVDLDSLNFDGIEYTIPSYAYISRTDDNHRAPPHIIRVERIFKTDTGEMMVRGKWVYRPHETLHLANRKFIENEVFITPFIDTVLAERLSGLCMVVSVKTSLHNVVEGVNPSDLYVCECRYLGKPRYFAKIKTWPFPEDEEKLK
;
A
#
# COMPACT_ATOMS: atom_id res chain seq x y z
N LEU A 1 6.78 21.89 22.06
CA LEU A 1 5.77 21.51 23.08
C LEU A 1 5.54 20.01 23.15
N LEU A 2 5.37 19.30 22.03
CA LEU A 2 5.08 17.85 22.04
C LEU A 2 6.35 16.97 22.05
N LYS A 3 7.47 17.43 21.47
CA LYS A 3 8.82 16.83 21.71
C LYS A 3 9.22 16.82 23.20
N ALA A 4 8.73 17.78 23.98
CA ALA A 4 8.94 17.82 25.43
C ALA A 4 8.02 16.86 26.20
N ARG A 5 7.04 16.23 25.53
CA ARG A 5 6.10 15.24 26.09
C ARG A 5 6.45 13.79 25.70
N GLY A 6 7.57 13.55 25.03
CA GLY A 6 8.05 12.20 24.74
C GLY A 6 7.23 11.41 23.71
N LEU A 7 6.35 12.06 22.94
CA LEU A 7 5.56 11.37 21.92
C LEU A 7 6.45 10.94 20.72
N PRO A 8 6.28 9.71 20.19
CA PRO A 8 6.96 9.26 18.98
C PRO A 8 6.68 10.18 17.79
N ARG A 9 7.67 10.40 16.93
CA ARG A 9 7.57 11.33 15.78
C ARG A 9 6.47 10.89 14.77
N ASP A 10 6.20 9.60 14.77
CA ASP A 10 5.23 8.85 13.99
C ASP A 10 3.78 8.95 14.51
N GLU A 11 3.58 9.41 15.76
CA GLU A 11 2.26 9.72 16.34
C GLU A 11 1.87 11.21 16.21
N TRP A 12 2.63 11.97 15.42
CA TRP A 12 2.52 13.41 15.41
C TRP A 12 1.74 13.90 14.17
N PRO A 13 0.46 14.34 14.28
CA PRO A 13 -0.20 14.98 13.16
C PRO A 13 0.12 16.48 13.19
N PHE A 14 1.06 16.91 12.35
CA PHE A 14 1.19 18.32 12.00
C PHE A 14 0.17 18.66 10.91
N SER A 15 -1.10 18.83 11.25
CA SER A 15 -2.04 19.38 10.29
C SER A 15 -1.87 20.90 10.19
N LEU A 16 -2.26 21.47 9.05
CA LEU A 16 -2.36 22.92 8.91
C LEU A 16 -3.27 23.53 10.00
N ASP A 17 -4.34 22.83 10.41
CA ASP A 17 -5.19 23.25 11.52
C ASP A 17 -4.47 23.30 12.86
N GLN A 18 -3.54 22.37 13.11
CA GLN A 18 -2.73 22.38 14.32
C GLN A 18 -1.74 23.54 14.32
N ILE A 19 -1.12 23.82 13.17
CA ILE A 19 -0.21 24.96 13.00
C ILE A 19 -0.99 26.28 13.17
N LYS A 20 -2.17 26.40 12.54
CA LYS A 20 -3.08 27.54 12.71
C LYS A 20 -3.45 27.76 14.17
N ARG A 21 -3.89 26.71 14.89
CA ARG A 21 -4.21 26.81 16.33
C ARG A 21 -3.01 27.23 17.17
N ASN A 22 -1.79 26.88 16.77
CA ASN A 22 -0.58 27.31 17.46
C ASN A 22 -0.26 28.79 17.20
N ILE A 23 -0.52 29.29 15.99
CA ILE A 23 -0.46 30.72 15.67
C ILE A 23 -1.49 31.49 16.52
N ASP A 24 -2.75 31.08 16.48
CA ASP A 24 -3.86 31.76 17.19
C ASP A 24 -3.60 31.83 18.71
N LYS A 25 -2.90 30.83 19.27
CA LYS A 25 -2.52 30.77 20.69
C LYS A 25 -1.17 31.43 21.01
N GLY A 26 -0.53 32.10 20.06
CA GLY A 26 0.77 32.76 20.24
C GLY A 26 1.91 31.81 20.63
N ARG A 27 1.83 30.53 20.24
CA ARG A 27 2.82 29.50 20.63
C ARG A 27 4.12 29.60 19.84
N TYR A 28 4.09 30.19 18.65
CA TYR A 28 5.28 30.47 17.87
C TYR A 28 5.87 31.81 18.27
N ARG A 29 6.90 31.77 19.12
CA ARG A 29 7.68 32.97 19.50
C ARG A 29 8.86 33.26 18.56
N ARG A 30 9.15 32.33 17.66
CA ARG A 30 10.30 32.41 16.74
C ARG A 30 9.92 31.87 15.36
N LEU A 31 10.36 32.57 14.32
CA LEU A 31 10.08 32.20 12.93
C LEU A 31 10.68 30.83 12.54
N ASP A 32 11.87 30.49 13.04
CA ASP A 32 12.50 29.19 12.75
C ASP A 32 11.74 28.00 13.35
N ARG A 33 11.00 28.21 14.44
CA ARG A 33 10.14 27.18 15.05
C ARG A 33 8.86 26.99 14.24
N PHE A 34 8.29 28.10 13.77
CA PHE A 34 7.13 28.07 12.89
C PHE A 34 7.43 27.37 11.57
N GLN A 35 8.53 27.75 10.91
CA GLN A 35 9.01 27.12 9.69
C GLN A 35 9.24 25.63 9.85
N ARG A 36 9.83 25.21 10.97
CA ARG A 36 10.13 23.80 11.20
C ARG A 36 8.88 22.93 11.18
N ASP A 37 7.80 23.37 11.82
CA ASP A 37 6.55 22.60 11.84
C ASP A 37 5.92 22.51 10.43
N PHE A 38 6.04 23.57 9.61
CA PHE A 38 5.64 23.52 8.19
C PHE A 38 6.51 22.56 7.38
N PHE A 39 7.82 22.58 7.59
CA PHE A 39 8.77 21.71 6.88
C PHE A 39 8.54 20.24 7.26
N ASP A 40 8.41 19.94 8.57
CA ASP A 40 8.10 18.59 9.06
C ASP A 40 6.79 18.06 8.46
N LEU A 41 5.77 18.90 8.28
CA LEU A 41 4.52 18.53 7.62
C LEU A 41 4.75 18.11 6.15
N PHE A 42 5.45 18.93 5.36
CA PHE A 42 5.70 18.64 3.95
C PHE A 42 6.66 17.47 3.75
N ASP A 43 7.70 17.36 4.60
CA ASP A 43 8.59 16.20 4.64
C ASP A 43 7.80 14.92 4.89
N ARG A 44 6.90 14.94 5.88
CA ARG A 44 6.08 13.77 6.20
C ARG A 44 5.13 13.39 5.06
N ALA A 45 4.52 14.38 4.40
CA ALA A 45 3.67 14.14 3.24
C ALA A 45 4.45 13.44 2.11
N ARG A 46 5.69 13.86 1.84
CA ARG A 46 6.58 13.21 0.85
C ARG A 46 7.08 11.84 1.28
N GLU A 47 7.41 11.65 2.56
CA GLU A 47 7.83 10.35 3.10
C GLU A 47 6.74 9.29 2.90
N LEU A 48 5.47 9.65 3.08
CA LEU A 48 4.32 8.74 2.98
C LEU A 48 3.78 8.55 1.56
N SER A 49 4.10 9.44 0.62
CA SER A 49 3.60 9.40 -0.76
C SER A 49 4.54 8.65 -1.71
N ARG A 50 4.19 8.47 -2.99
CA ARG A 50 5.15 7.97 -4.00
C ARG A 50 6.04 9.08 -4.51
N SER A 51 7.25 8.75 -4.94
CA SER A 51 8.13 9.71 -5.61
C SER A 51 7.54 10.32 -6.89
N ASP A 52 6.52 9.71 -7.51
CA ASP A 52 5.85 10.20 -8.72
C ASP A 52 4.40 10.64 -8.48
N SER A 53 3.99 10.81 -7.21
CA SER A 53 2.61 11.16 -6.87
C SER A 53 2.38 12.67 -6.85
N LYS A 54 1.15 13.09 -7.18
CA LYS A 54 0.70 14.49 -7.04
C LYS A 54 0.91 15.02 -5.62
N LEU A 55 0.69 14.19 -4.60
CA LEU A 55 0.93 14.58 -3.20
C LEU A 55 2.41 14.91 -2.92
N PHE A 56 3.34 14.21 -3.57
CA PHE A 56 4.78 14.48 -3.45
C PHE A 56 5.15 15.82 -4.08
N GLU A 57 4.62 16.10 -5.28
CA GLU A 57 4.83 17.37 -5.96
C GLU A 57 4.21 18.52 -5.18
N ASP A 58 2.98 18.36 -4.70
CA ASP A 58 2.25 19.41 -3.97
C ASP A 58 2.93 19.78 -2.66
N ALA A 59 3.43 18.79 -1.92
CA ALA A 59 4.22 19.05 -0.71
C ALA A 59 5.51 19.83 -1.02
N THR A 60 6.13 19.60 -2.18
CA THR A 60 7.33 20.33 -2.63
C THR A 60 6.99 21.75 -3.01
N GLU A 61 5.97 21.94 -3.84
CA GLU A 61 5.50 23.26 -4.28
C GLU A 61 5.09 24.12 -3.08
N LEU A 62 4.32 23.56 -2.15
CA LEU A 62 3.88 24.28 -0.95
C LEU A 62 5.04 24.68 -0.03
N GLN A 63 6.07 23.84 0.10
CA GLN A 63 7.25 24.20 0.90
C GLN A 63 8.06 25.34 0.26
N LEU A 64 8.21 25.34 -1.06
CA LEU A 64 8.89 26.42 -1.78
C LEU A 64 8.06 27.72 -1.71
N ALA A 65 6.75 27.63 -1.91
CA ALA A 65 5.84 28.76 -1.75
C ALA A 65 5.92 29.35 -0.34
N PHE A 66 6.01 28.50 0.69
CA PHE A 66 6.22 28.93 2.07
C PHE A 66 7.53 29.72 2.23
N ILE A 67 8.64 29.24 1.66
CA ILE A 67 9.95 29.93 1.73
C ILE A 67 9.88 31.31 1.10
N LYS A 68 9.28 31.39 -0.09
CA LYS A 68 9.12 32.64 -0.83
C LYS A 68 8.30 33.65 -0.03
N GLU A 69 7.12 33.24 0.45
CA GLU A 69 6.24 34.12 1.23
C GLU A 69 6.88 34.53 2.56
N ARG A 70 7.54 33.60 3.25
CA ARG A 70 8.31 33.88 4.48
C ARG A 70 9.36 34.97 4.23
N ASP A 71 10.15 34.83 3.17
CA ASP A 71 11.20 35.80 2.85
C ASP A 71 10.60 37.16 2.48
N THR A 72 9.56 37.19 1.64
CA THR A 72 8.86 38.42 1.26
C THR A 72 8.33 39.18 2.49
N GLN A 73 7.75 38.47 3.46
CA GLN A 73 7.09 39.10 4.61
C GLN A 73 8.01 39.37 5.79
N CYS A 74 9.10 38.61 5.96
CA CYS A 74 9.87 38.63 7.21
C CYS A 74 11.33 39.05 7.03
N LYS A 75 11.90 38.95 5.82
CA LYS A 75 13.33 39.23 5.60
C LYS A 75 13.58 40.73 5.73
N GLY A 76 14.52 41.10 6.60
CA GLY A 76 14.79 42.50 6.94
C GLY A 76 13.90 43.06 8.07
N ILE A 77 12.83 42.37 8.45
CA ILE A 77 11.98 42.71 9.61
C ILE A 77 12.39 41.88 10.83
N LEU A 78 12.66 40.58 10.63
CA LEU A 78 13.02 39.66 11.69
C LEU A 78 14.47 39.18 11.54
N VAL A 79 15.16 39.00 12.66
CA VAL A 79 16.44 38.28 12.71
C VAL A 79 16.15 36.83 13.11
N SER A 80 16.41 35.88 12.20
CA SER A 80 16.07 34.48 12.42
C SER A 80 16.97 33.53 11.63
N THR A 81 17.27 32.37 12.21
CA THR A 81 17.93 31.25 11.51
C THR A 81 17.02 30.59 10.47
N ALA A 82 15.74 30.95 10.42
CA ALA A 82 14.80 30.50 9.39
C ALA A 82 15.35 30.72 7.97
N PHE A 83 16.03 31.86 7.76
CA PHE A 83 16.54 32.29 6.47
C PHE A 83 17.80 31.54 6.00
N THR A 84 18.42 30.70 6.84
CA THR A 84 19.57 29.89 6.39
C THR A 84 19.14 28.78 5.45
N ALA A 85 17.89 28.30 5.56
CA ALA A 85 17.32 27.36 4.61
C ALA A 85 16.84 28.10 3.37
N ILE A 86 17.52 27.85 2.25
CA ILE A 86 17.20 28.43 0.94
C ILE A 86 16.49 27.40 0.05
N GLU A 87 15.86 27.90 -1.02
CA GLU A 87 15.13 27.05 -1.98
C GLU A 87 16.01 25.92 -2.53
N ASN A 88 17.28 26.20 -2.82
CA ASN A 88 18.22 25.19 -3.33
C ASN A 88 18.46 24.03 -2.36
N ASP A 89 18.59 24.30 -1.05
CA ASP A 89 18.80 23.23 -0.06
C ASP A 89 17.59 22.30 0.01
N VAL A 90 16.38 22.87 -0.08
CA VAL A 90 15.13 22.10 -0.10
C VAL A 90 15.03 21.27 -1.38
N LEU A 91 15.34 21.86 -2.53
CA LEU A 91 15.34 21.12 -3.80
C LEU A 91 16.34 19.96 -3.80
N GLU A 92 17.56 20.17 -3.29
CA GLU A 92 18.56 19.12 -3.16
C GLU A 92 18.10 17.99 -2.23
N ALA A 93 17.54 18.34 -1.07
CA ALA A 93 17.00 17.37 -0.12
C ALA A 93 15.83 16.57 -0.72
N VAL A 94 14.91 17.24 -1.43
CA VAL A 94 13.77 16.61 -2.09
C VAL A 94 14.23 15.68 -3.21
N GLU A 95 15.21 16.07 -4.01
CA GLU A 95 15.75 15.23 -5.09
C GLU A 95 16.48 14.00 -4.53
N LYS A 96 17.25 14.15 -3.45
CA LYS A 96 17.85 13.03 -2.74
C LYS A 96 16.81 12.05 -2.22
N LEU A 97 15.73 12.57 -1.62
CA LEU A 97 14.60 11.75 -1.17
C LEU A 97 13.92 11.04 -2.36
N ARG A 98 13.67 11.75 -3.46
CA ARG A 98 13.06 11.21 -4.68
C ARG A 98 13.87 10.03 -5.22
N LYS A 99 15.19 10.19 -5.39
CA LYS A 99 16.08 9.11 -5.86
C LYS A 99 16.05 7.89 -4.94
N SER A 100 16.12 8.12 -3.62
CA SER A 100 16.05 7.03 -2.64
C SER A 100 14.72 6.29 -2.72
N LYS A 101 13.60 7.01 -2.83
CA LYS A 101 12.27 6.42 -2.98
C LYS A 101 12.09 5.68 -4.29
N MET A 102 12.57 6.21 -5.41
CA MET A 102 12.54 5.52 -6.71
C MET A 102 13.27 4.18 -6.64
N HIS A 103 14.40 4.12 -5.94
CA HIS A 103 15.11 2.86 -5.73
C HIS A 103 14.30 1.87 -4.88
N GLN A 104 13.75 2.33 -3.75
CA GLN A 104 12.90 1.49 -2.89
C GLN A 104 11.65 0.99 -3.62
N GLU A 105 10.99 1.87 -4.37
CA GLU A 105 9.80 1.55 -5.18
C GLU A 105 10.14 0.54 -6.29
N ALA A 106 11.29 0.70 -6.95
CA ALA A 106 11.77 -0.25 -7.95
C ALA A 106 12.17 -1.60 -7.34
N GLU A 107 12.76 -1.61 -6.14
CA GLU A 107 13.12 -2.84 -5.44
C GLU A 107 11.87 -3.60 -4.96
N ILE A 108 10.86 -2.89 -4.44
CA ILE A 108 9.55 -3.47 -4.13
C ILE A 108 8.94 -4.06 -5.39
N GLN A 109 8.95 -3.31 -6.50
CA GLN A 109 8.42 -3.80 -7.76
C GLN A 109 9.17 -5.04 -8.28
N ARG A 110 10.50 -5.09 -8.12
CA ARG A 110 11.33 -6.27 -8.46
C ARG A 110 11.03 -7.46 -7.56
N ARG A 111 10.82 -7.26 -6.26
CA ARG A 111 10.41 -8.31 -5.32
C ARG A 111 8.98 -8.78 -5.55
N GLU A 112 8.13 -7.93 -6.11
CA GLU A 112 6.77 -8.28 -6.52
C GLU A 112 6.73 -8.97 -7.89
N SER A 113 7.71 -8.70 -8.78
CA SER A 113 7.80 -9.31 -10.11
C SER A 113 8.64 -10.58 -10.15
N ASN A 114 9.67 -10.67 -9.30
CA ASN A 114 10.23 -11.96 -8.95
C ASN A 114 9.20 -12.59 -8.02
N ASP A 115 8.37 -13.49 -8.55
CA ASP A 115 7.95 -14.61 -7.74
C ASP A 115 9.19 -15.06 -6.98
N GLN A 116 9.15 -15.03 -5.65
CA GLN A 116 10.22 -15.66 -4.90
C GLN A 116 10.23 -17.11 -5.39
N GLU A 117 11.14 -17.44 -6.31
CA GLU A 117 11.60 -18.79 -6.60
C GLU A 117 12.12 -19.31 -5.26
N ILE A 118 11.20 -19.80 -4.44
CA ILE A 118 11.55 -20.44 -3.18
C ILE A 118 11.98 -21.84 -3.57
N GLU A 119 13.20 -22.17 -3.14
CA GLU A 119 13.80 -23.49 -3.30
C GLU A 119 12.80 -24.57 -2.87
N LYS A 120 12.44 -25.43 -3.82
CA LYS A 120 11.63 -26.61 -3.53
C LYS A 120 12.39 -27.44 -2.51
N GLN A 121 11.73 -27.81 -1.41
CA GLN A 121 12.36 -28.72 -0.47
C GLN A 121 12.52 -30.10 -1.13
N GLU A 122 13.59 -30.80 -0.79
CA GLU A 122 13.88 -32.12 -1.34
C GLU A 122 12.74 -33.08 -0.96
N GLY A 123 12.05 -33.64 -1.96
CA GLY A 123 10.86 -34.49 -1.76
C GLY A 123 9.51 -33.82 -2.06
N GLU A 124 9.45 -32.51 -2.28
CA GLU A 124 8.22 -31.84 -2.75
C GLU A 124 7.90 -32.18 -4.20
N VAL A 125 6.63 -32.51 -4.48
CA VAL A 125 6.12 -32.80 -5.81
C VAL A 125 5.06 -31.78 -6.20
N ASP A 126 5.34 -30.98 -7.23
CA ASP A 126 4.39 -30.00 -7.75
C ASP A 126 3.23 -30.68 -8.51
N LEU A 127 2.07 -30.04 -8.44
CA LEU A 127 0.85 -30.46 -9.08
C LEU A 127 0.26 -29.27 -9.85
N ASP A 128 -0.25 -29.52 -11.05
CA ASP A 128 -0.89 -28.48 -11.87
C ASP A 128 -2.30 -28.13 -11.37
N SER A 129 -2.97 -29.10 -10.75
CA SER A 129 -4.30 -28.95 -10.15
C SER A 129 -4.51 -29.83 -8.92
N LEU A 130 -5.54 -29.50 -8.15
CA LEU A 130 -6.01 -30.23 -6.99
C LEU A 130 -7.52 -30.32 -7.02
N ASN A 131 -8.07 -31.53 -6.88
CA ASN A 131 -9.48 -31.70 -6.58
C ASN A 131 -9.67 -31.84 -5.05
N PHE A 132 -10.45 -30.95 -4.46
CA PHE A 132 -10.81 -31.00 -3.05
C PHE A 132 -12.27 -30.60 -2.87
N ASP A 133 -13.02 -31.40 -2.11
CA ASP A 133 -14.47 -31.25 -1.88
C ASP A 133 -15.29 -31.09 -3.18
N GLY A 134 -14.90 -31.82 -4.23
CA GLY A 134 -15.55 -31.78 -5.55
C GLY A 134 -15.23 -30.54 -6.39
N ILE A 135 -14.38 -29.63 -5.90
CA ILE A 135 -13.94 -28.43 -6.60
C ILE A 135 -12.52 -28.65 -7.13
N GLU A 136 -12.29 -28.33 -8.41
CA GLU A 136 -10.97 -28.36 -9.02
C GLU A 136 -10.29 -27.00 -8.91
N TYR A 137 -9.15 -26.95 -8.23
CA TYR A 137 -8.30 -25.79 -8.08
C TYR A 137 -7.10 -25.93 -9.03
N THR A 138 -6.88 -24.93 -9.89
CA THR A 138 -5.78 -24.91 -10.88
C THR A 138 -4.81 -23.77 -10.62
N ILE A 139 -3.62 -23.81 -11.22
CA ILE A 139 -2.64 -22.71 -11.14
C ILE A 139 -2.66 -21.87 -12.43
N PRO A 140 -2.72 -20.52 -12.35
CA PRO A 140 -3.15 -19.74 -11.19
C PRO A 140 -4.68 -19.75 -11.05
N SER A 141 -5.18 -19.63 -9.82
CA SER A 141 -6.60 -19.38 -9.53
C SER A 141 -6.76 -18.55 -8.26
N TYR A 142 -7.92 -17.93 -8.07
CA TYR A 142 -8.27 -17.29 -6.80
C TYR A 142 -9.20 -18.22 -6.03
N ALA A 143 -8.87 -18.46 -4.76
CA ALA A 143 -9.60 -19.39 -3.92
C ALA A 143 -9.87 -18.80 -2.53
N TYR A 144 -10.94 -19.28 -1.90
CA TYR A 144 -11.26 -19.00 -0.52
C TYR A 144 -10.50 -19.94 0.42
N ILE A 145 -9.88 -19.36 1.44
CA ILE A 145 -9.21 -20.08 2.51
C ILE A 145 -9.98 -19.87 3.81
N SER A 146 -10.42 -20.98 4.40
CA SER A 146 -11.05 -20.99 5.71
C SER A 146 -10.14 -20.38 6.78
N ARG A 147 -10.76 -19.62 7.69
CA ARG A 147 -10.04 -18.93 8.78
C ARG A 147 -9.61 -19.94 9.84
N THR A 148 -8.50 -19.65 10.50
CA THR A 148 -8.01 -20.40 11.67
C THR A 148 -8.34 -19.70 12.98
N ASP A 149 -8.92 -18.50 12.93
CA ASP A 149 -9.36 -17.76 14.12
C ASP A 149 -10.82 -18.06 14.48
N ASP A 150 -11.20 -17.76 15.72
CA ASP A 150 -12.55 -18.00 16.25
C ASP A 150 -13.61 -17.03 15.70
N ASN A 151 -13.27 -16.22 14.69
CA ASN A 151 -14.17 -15.23 14.13
C ASN A 151 -15.06 -15.84 13.03
N HIS A 152 -15.97 -16.72 13.43
CA HIS A 152 -16.89 -17.43 12.53
C HIS A 152 -17.84 -16.51 11.73
N ARG A 153 -17.93 -15.22 12.07
CA ARG A 153 -18.74 -14.23 11.33
C ARG A 153 -17.96 -13.54 10.22
N ALA A 154 -16.63 -13.61 10.23
CA ALA A 154 -15.82 -13.03 9.18
C ALA A 154 -15.81 -13.94 7.93
N PRO A 155 -15.78 -13.35 6.72
CA PRO A 155 -15.66 -14.14 5.50
C PRO A 155 -14.32 -14.89 5.45
N PRO A 156 -14.23 -15.98 4.66
CA PRO A 156 -12.95 -16.62 4.39
C PRO A 156 -11.98 -15.65 3.72
N HIS A 157 -10.69 -15.90 3.93
CA HIS A 157 -9.63 -15.15 3.27
C HIS A 157 -9.61 -15.48 1.77
N ILE A 158 -9.05 -14.59 0.97
CA ILE A 158 -8.84 -14.83 -0.47
C ILE A 158 -7.33 -15.00 -0.71
N ILE A 159 -6.96 -16.03 -1.45
CA ILE A 159 -5.57 -16.25 -1.89
C ILE A 159 -5.54 -16.41 -3.40
N ARG A 160 -4.53 -15.83 -4.05
CA ARG A 160 -4.15 -16.19 -5.42
C ARG A 160 -3.20 -17.37 -5.34
N VAL A 161 -3.67 -18.54 -5.74
CA VAL A 161 -2.87 -19.77 -5.79
C VAL A 161 -1.81 -19.63 -6.88
N GLU A 162 -0.55 -19.85 -6.50
CA GLU A 162 0.62 -19.76 -7.39
C GLU A 162 1.40 -21.07 -7.45
N ARG A 163 1.24 -21.96 -6.46
CA ARG A 163 1.81 -23.30 -6.44
C ARG A 163 0.92 -24.24 -5.63
N ILE A 164 0.73 -25.45 -6.15
CA ILE A 164 0.10 -26.57 -5.45
C ILE A 164 1.15 -27.68 -5.43
N PHE A 165 1.39 -28.27 -4.27
CA PHE A 165 2.40 -29.31 -4.14
C PHE A 165 2.07 -30.29 -3.02
N LYS A 166 2.63 -31.49 -3.13
CA LYS A 166 2.61 -32.51 -2.09
C LYS A 166 3.98 -32.53 -1.39
N THR A 167 3.99 -32.51 -0.06
CA THR A 167 5.20 -32.62 0.75
C THR A 167 5.73 -34.06 0.75
N ASP A 168 6.94 -34.26 1.26
CA ASP A 168 7.52 -35.58 1.53
C ASP A 168 6.71 -36.39 2.55
N THR A 169 6.08 -35.73 3.53
CA THR A 169 5.12 -36.31 4.48
C THR A 169 3.79 -36.71 3.82
N GLY A 170 3.57 -36.27 2.59
CA GLY A 170 2.38 -36.56 1.79
C GLY A 170 1.21 -35.59 2.00
N GLU A 171 1.43 -34.51 2.74
CA GLU A 171 0.46 -33.42 2.94
C GLU A 171 0.34 -32.57 1.68
N MET A 172 -0.88 -32.14 1.38
CA MET A 172 -1.17 -31.31 0.21
C MET A 172 -1.17 -29.85 0.65
N MET A 173 -0.34 -29.04 -0.01
CA MET A 173 -0.09 -27.65 0.33
C MET A 173 -0.40 -26.73 -0.84
N VAL A 174 -0.90 -25.54 -0.51
CA VAL A 174 -1.19 -24.46 -1.45
C VAL A 174 -0.37 -23.26 -1.03
N ARG A 175 0.43 -22.73 -1.95
CA ARG A 175 1.19 -21.50 -1.75
C ARG A 175 0.67 -20.43 -2.69
N GLY A 176 0.54 -19.22 -2.17
CA GLY A 176 -0.04 -18.13 -2.94
C GLY A 176 0.08 -16.77 -2.26
N LYS A 177 -0.37 -15.73 -2.95
CA LYS A 177 -0.41 -14.35 -2.44
C LYS A 177 -1.76 -14.05 -1.82
N TRP A 178 -1.78 -13.54 -0.60
CA TRP A 178 -3.00 -13.08 0.02
C TRP A 178 -3.62 -11.91 -0.75
N VAL A 179 -4.94 -11.90 -0.79
CA VAL A 179 -5.75 -10.81 -1.33
C VAL A 179 -6.64 -10.32 -0.20
N TYR A 180 -6.49 -9.07 0.19
CA TYR A 180 -7.16 -8.51 1.37
C TYR A 180 -8.43 -7.77 1.02
N ARG A 181 -9.46 -7.96 1.84
CA ARG A 181 -10.65 -7.13 1.87
C ARG A 181 -10.37 -5.83 2.62
N PRO A 182 -11.20 -4.78 2.46
CA PRO A 182 -11.05 -3.52 3.17
C PRO A 182 -10.84 -3.70 4.68
N HIS A 183 -11.64 -4.53 5.34
CA HIS A 183 -11.55 -4.77 6.80
C HIS A 183 -10.27 -5.49 7.26
N GLU A 184 -9.48 -6.04 6.34
CA GLU A 184 -8.18 -6.67 6.61
C GLU A 184 -7.01 -5.68 6.44
N THR A 185 -7.29 -4.45 6.02
CA THR A 185 -6.29 -3.41 5.78
C THR A 185 -6.33 -2.32 6.84
N LEU A 186 -5.19 -1.67 7.08
CA LEU A 186 -5.13 -0.42 7.84
C LEU A 186 -5.31 0.77 6.89
N HIS A 187 -6.38 1.55 7.09
CA HIS A 187 -6.74 2.70 6.24
C HIS A 187 -7.42 3.81 7.07
N LEU A 188 -7.53 5.00 6.48
CA LEU A 188 -8.26 6.11 7.09
C LEU A 188 -9.76 5.81 7.08
N ALA A 189 -10.47 6.20 8.16
CA ALA A 189 -11.90 5.95 8.32
C ALA A 189 -12.79 6.58 7.22
N ASN A 190 -12.27 7.59 6.50
CA ASN A 190 -12.98 8.26 5.41
C ASN A 190 -12.64 7.69 4.01
N ARG A 191 -11.79 6.66 3.93
CA ARG A 191 -11.49 5.99 2.65
C ARG A 191 -12.77 5.34 2.14
N LYS A 192 -13.13 5.65 0.90
CA LYS A 192 -14.24 5.00 0.20
C LYS A 192 -13.73 3.75 -0.50
N PHE A 193 -14.60 2.75 -0.58
CA PHE A 193 -14.31 1.49 -1.23
C PHE A 193 -15.31 1.21 -2.35
N ILE A 194 -14.86 0.52 -3.39
CA ILE A 194 -15.73 -0.02 -4.44
C ILE A 194 -16.50 -1.21 -3.86
N GLU A 195 -17.71 -1.48 -4.37
CA GLU A 195 -18.41 -2.71 -4.03
C GLU A 195 -17.58 -3.92 -4.45
N ASN A 196 -17.47 -4.92 -3.56
CA ASN A 196 -16.56 -6.06 -3.70
C ASN A 196 -15.09 -5.67 -3.98
N GLU A 197 -14.63 -4.52 -3.48
CA GLU A 197 -13.21 -4.14 -3.60
C GLU A 197 -12.32 -5.10 -2.80
N VAL A 198 -11.20 -5.48 -3.40
CA VAL A 198 -10.12 -6.21 -2.75
C VAL A 198 -8.76 -5.64 -3.15
N PHE A 199 -7.72 -6.02 -2.43
CA PHE A 199 -6.36 -5.53 -2.60
C PHE A 199 -5.40 -6.71 -2.75
N ILE A 200 -4.73 -6.80 -3.90
CA ILE A 200 -3.59 -7.72 -4.06
C ILE A 200 -2.49 -7.30 -3.10
N THR A 201 -1.92 -8.26 -2.37
CA THR A 201 -0.82 -7.99 -1.44
C THR A 201 0.46 -8.70 -1.90
N PRO A 202 1.64 -8.23 -1.46
CA PRO A 202 2.89 -8.97 -1.65
C PRO A 202 3.08 -10.09 -0.61
N PHE A 203 2.11 -10.32 0.27
CA PHE A 203 2.24 -11.27 1.37
C PHE A 203 1.94 -12.68 0.85
N ILE A 204 2.98 -13.51 0.79
CA ILE A 204 2.91 -14.90 0.37
C ILE A 204 2.81 -15.77 1.61
N ASP A 205 2.03 -16.84 1.52
CA ASP A 205 1.94 -17.86 2.56
C ASP A 205 1.71 -19.24 1.95
N THR A 206 2.01 -20.27 2.73
CA THR A 206 1.75 -21.67 2.39
C THR A 206 0.78 -22.24 3.42
N VAL A 207 -0.35 -22.74 2.93
CA VAL A 207 -1.44 -23.26 3.76
C VAL A 207 -1.77 -24.70 3.38
N LEU A 208 -2.32 -25.46 4.32
CA LEU A 208 -2.88 -26.78 4.04
C LEU A 208 -4.00 -26.66 3.02
N ALA A 209 -3.98 -27.54 2.02
CA ALA A 209 -4.96 -27.51 0.95
C ALA A 209 -6.40 -27.82 1.42
N GLU A 210 -6.55 -28.55 2.53
CA GLU A 210 -7.85 -28.83 3.15
C GLU A 210 -8.60 -27.56 3.61
N ARG A 211 -7.89 -26.43 3.72
CA ARG A 211 -8.50 -25.15 4.06
C ARG A 211 -9.18 -24.47 2.88
N LEU A 212 -8.98 -24.96 1.65
CA LEU A 212 -9.67 -24.48 0.46
C LEU A 212 -11.18 -24.70 0.60
N SER A 213 -11.96 -23.68 0.25
CA SER A 213 -13.42 -23.66 0.52
C SER A 213 -14.25 -23.02 -0.61
N GLY A 214 -13.70 -22.99 -1.82
CA GLY A 214 -14.36 -22.45 -3.01
C GLY A 214 -13.45 -21.60 -3.88
N LEU A 215 -13.90 -21.37 -5.12
CA LEU A 215 -13.22 -20.48 -6.07
C LEU A 215 -13.87 -19.10 -6.06
N CYS A 216 -13.07 -18.10 -6.40
CA CYS A 216 -13.56 -16.76 -6.69
C CYS A 216 -12.76 -16.15 -7.84
N MET A 217 -13.04 -14.91 -8.19
CA MET A 217 -12.35 -14.20 -9.25
C MET A 217 -12.02 -12.78 -8.82
N VAL A 218 -10.81 -12.32 -9.12
CA VAL A 218 -10.36 -10.95 -8.89
C VAL A 218 -9.96 -10.34 -10.22
N VAL A 219 -10.63 -9.25 -10.62
CA VAL A 219 -10.40 -8.56 -11.89
C VAL A 219 -9.99 -7.10 -11.65
N SER A 220 -9.38 -6.47 -12.66
CA SER A 220 -9.15 -5.03 -12.61
C SER A 220 -10.46 -4.25 -12.74
N VAL A 221 -10.47 -3.00 -12.25
CA VAL A 221 -11.60 -2.08 -12.44
C VAL A 221 -11.97 -1.93 -13.93
N LYS A 222 -10.97 -1.90 -14.82
CA LYS A 222 -11.21 -1.78 -16.27
C LYS A 222 -11.98 -2.99 -16.80
N THR A 223 -11.55 -4.19 -16.42
CA THR A 223 -12.19 -5.45 -16.83
C THR A 223 -13.60 -5.54 -16.29
N SER A 224 -13.83 -5.17 -15.02
CA SER A 224 -15.17 -5.16 -14.42
C SER A 224 -16.16 -4.19 -15.11
N LEU A 225 -15.69 -3.11 -15.73
CA LEU A 225 -16.56 -2.12 -16.39
C LEU A 225 -16.84 -2.44 -17.87
N HIS A 226 -15.95 -3.19 -18.52
CA HIS A 226 -15.97 -3.36 -19.97
C HIS A 226 -16.23 -4.79 -20.44
N ASN A 227 -16.01 -5.79 -19.58
CA ASN A 227 -16.21 -7.19 -19.92
C ASN A 227 -17.35 -7.79 -19.09
N VAL A 228 -18.13 -8.69 -19.70
CA VAL A 228 -19.09 -9.51 -18.97
C VAL A 228 -18.35 -10.76 -18.52
N VAL A 229 -18.14 -10.90 -17.21
CA VAL A 229 -17.60 -12.14 -16.65
C VAL A 229 -18.75 -13.15 -16.57
N GLU A 230 -18.94 -13.94 -17.63
CA GLU A 230 -19.97 -14.98 -17.68
C GLU A 230 -19.59 -16.17 -16.78
N GLY A 231 -20.59 -16.82 -16.19
CA GLY A 231 -20.40 -18.05 -15.41
C GLY A 231 -19.85 -17.88 -13.99
N VAL A 232 -19.56 -16.65 -13.53
CA VAL A 232 -19.13 -16.36 -12.16
C VAL A 232 -20.29 -15.73 -11.38
N ASN A 233 -20.54 -16.24 -10.17
CA ASN A 233 -21.53 -15.65 -9.28
C ASN A 233 -21.07 -14.23 -8.88
N PRO A 234 -21.93 -13.19 -8.96
CA PRO A 234 -21.58 -11.83 -8.53
C PRO A 234 -21.00 -11.72 -7.12
N SER A 235 -21.36 -12.63 -6.19
CA SER A 235 -20.77 -12.65 -4.84
C SER A 235 -19.32 -13.12 -4.79
N ASP A 236 -18.86 -13.81 -5.84
CA ASP A 236 -17.51 -14.35 -5.98
C ASP A 236 -16.66 -13.55 -6.97
N LEU A 237 -17.19 -12.45 -7.51
CA LEU A 237 -16.49 -11.52 -8.37
C LEU A 237 -16.04 -10.29 -7.58
N TYR A 238 -14.72 -10.12 -7.48
CA TYR A 238 -14.07 -9.03 -6.79
C TYR A 238 -13.33 -8.08 -7.73
N VAL A 239 -13.26 -6.81 -7.35
CA VAL A 239 -12.63 -5.76 -8.14
C VAL A 239 -11.40 -5.23 -7.40
N CYS A 240 -10.28 -5.09 -8.11
CA CYS A 240 -9.03 -4.60 -7.54
C CYS A 240 -8.48 -3.39 -8.32
N GLU A 241 -8.37 -2.25 -7.66
CA GLU A 241 -7.71 -1.04 -8.22
C GLU A 241 -6.30 -0.82 -7.65
N CYS A 242 -6.07 -1.24 -6.40
CA CYS A 242 -4.88 -0.95 -5.64
C CYS A 242 -4.25 -2.22 -5.06
N ARG A 243 -2.93 -2.19 -4.86
CA ARG A 243 -2.22 -3.11 -3.98
C ARG A 243 -2.27 -2.62 -2.55
N TYR A 244 -2.24 -3.55 -1.61
CA TYR A 244 -1.98 -3.27 -0.20
C TYR A 244 -0.59 -3.79 0.19
N LEU A 245 0.32 -2.90 0.62
CA LEU A 245 1.73 -3.23 0.86
C LEU A 245 2.13 -3.30 2.34
N GLY A 246 1.25 -2.89 3.26
CA GLY A 246 1.60 -2.72 4.67
C GLY A 246 2.46 -1.46 4.95
N LYS A 247 3.10 -1.38 6.13
CA LYS A 247 3.93 -0.23 6.51
C LYS A 247 5.20 -0.15 5.64
N PRO A 248 5.71 1.05 5.32
CA PRO A 248 5.18 2.38 5.71
C PRO A 248 4.07 2.89 4.79
N ARG A 249 3.79 2.19 3.68
CA ARG A 249 2.93 2.67 2.60
C ARG A 249 1.83 1.68 2.29
N TYR A 250 0.70 1.85 2.96
CA TYR A 250 -0.39 0.88 2.92
C TYR A 250 -0.96 0.63 1.52
N PHE A 251 -1.16 1.65 0.68
CA PHE A 251 -1.83 1.49 -0.63
C PHE A 251 -1.01 2.00 -1.81
N ALA A 252 -1.10 1.27 -2.93
CA ALA A 252 -0.51 1.65 -4.21
C ALA A 252 -1.44 1.36 -5.37
N LYS A 253 -1.80 2.38 -6.16
CA LYS A 253 -2.61 2.18 -7.37
C LYS A 253 -1.87 1.31 -8.38
N ILE A 254 -2.59 0.32 -8.95
CA ILE A 254 -2.09 -0.55 -9.99
C ILE A 254 -2.15 0.22 -11.32
N LYS A 255 -0.99 0.53 -11.91
CA LYS A 255 -0.90 1.23 -13.20
C LYS A 255 -1.12 0.27 -14.38
N THR A 256 -0.46 -0.88 -14.31
CA THR A 256 -0.55 -1.98 -15.26
C THR A 256 -0.98 -3.21 -14.47
N TRP A 257 -2.02 -3.90 -14.93
CA TRP A 257 -2.49 -5.11 -14.27
C TRP A 257 -1.37 -6.17 -14.26
N PRO A 258 -1.06 -6.77 -13.10
CA PRO A 258 0.06 -7.70 -12.99
C PRO A 258 -0.17 -9.04 -13.71
N PHE A 259 -1.41 -9.38 -14.05
CA PHE A 259 -1.77 -10.68 -14.62
C PHE A 259 -2.50 -10.52 -15.97
N PRO A 260 -1.82 -10.02 -17.02
CA PRO A 260 -2.45 -9.68 -18.30
C PRO A 260 -3.03 -10.91 -19.00
N GLU A 261 -2.39 -12.08 -18.88
CA GLU A 261 -2.85 -13.34 -19.47
C GLU A 261 -4.21 -13.77 -18.91
N ASP A 262 -4.46 -13.52 -17.63
CA ASP A 262 -5.74 -13.83 -16.98
C ASP A 262 -6.86 -12.92 -17.51
N GLU A 263 -6.56 -11.65 -17.82
CA GLU A 263 -7.53 -10.73 -18.42
C GLU A 263 -7.84 -11.06 -19.90
N GLU A 264 -6.87 -11.60 -20.64
CA GLU A 264 -7.11 -12.02 -22.03
C GLU A 264 -8.07 -13.21 -22.13
N LYS A 265 -8.03 -14.13 -21.16
CA LYS A 265 -8.97 -15.27 -21.08
C LYS A 265 -10.42 -14.85 -20.78
N LEU A 266 -10.62 -13.62 -20.30
CA LEU A 266 -11.93 -13.07 -19.94
C LEU A 266 -12.55 -12.18 -21.04
N LYS A 267 -11.88 -12.04 -22.19
CA LYS A 267 -12.40 -11.35 -23.39
C LYS A 267 -13.07 -12.34 -24.33
#